data_AF-A0A496PW03-F1
#
_entry.id   AF-A0A496PW03-F1
#
_cell.length_a   1.000
_cell.length_b   1.000
_cell.length_c   1.000
_cell.angle_alpha   90.00
_cell.angle_beta   90.00
_cell.angle_gamma   90.00
#
_symmetry.space_group_name_H-M   'P 1'
#
loop_
_entity.id
_entity.type
_entity.pdbx_description
1 polymer ?
#
loop_
_entity_poly.entity_id
_entity_poly.type
_entity_poly.pdbx_seq_one_letter_code
_entity_poly.pdbx_strand_id
1 'polypeptide(L)'
;MKLRKTFGLFFALGLIVAVAIVLIVGCDGSSGPVDPFNNDYEYQLGGVLIKDYNRNAAYALARLERNDTLVIGAVITIDGDTLTPSGSTYFYAVGPADSLPSGAIDVSVKDSSRFHDTLAFTIPGNLSILSVSPPVKGPSDQVSVNWTGAADADGYIVAAVKKDSAYMGLGYSQWVTSQTTSISINDSAFTTTTIQGDEPNPGIYYIYIYAYNGVPDSTLLSALLPTSIPNQLDDNITEKNLNGTIGSIVTTLFGTVEVVAE
;
A
#
# COMPACT_ATOMS: atom_id res chain seq x y z
N MET A 1 57.17 80.71 20.26
CA MET A 1 58.16 79.67 19.90
C MET A 1 57.56 78.29 20.17
N LYS A 2 57.32 77.55 19.09
CA LYS A 2 57.10 76.09 18.95
C LYS A 2 56.02 75.39 19.79
N LEU A 3 54.80 75.47 19.26
CA LEU A 3 53.81 74.38 19.21
C LEU A 3 54.39 73.19 18.44
N ARG A 4 54.41 71.98 19.03
CA ARG A 4 54.47 70.68 18.32
C ARG A 4 54.38 69.55 19.34
N LYS A 5 53.22 68.86 19.44
CA LYS A 5 53.09 67.47 19.93
C LYS A 5 51.61 67.00 19.85
N THR A 6 51.06 66.90 18.65
CA THR A 6 49.74 66.26 18.43
C THR A 6 49.63 65.78 16.98
N PHE A 7 50.54 64.91 16.56
CA PHE A 7 50.49 64.31 15.22
C PHE A 7 50.79 62.80 15.19
N GLY A 8 50.80 62.14 16.36
CA GLY A 8 51.15 60.72 16.48
C GLY A 8 50.01 59.79 16.91
N LEU A 9 48.81 60.31 17.21
CA LEU A 9 47.72 59.48 17.77
C LEU A 9 46.62 59.11 16.75
N PHE A 10 46.55 59.78 15.60
CA PHE A 10 45.54 59.48 14.58
C PHE A 10 45.98 58.39 13.57
N PHE A 11 47.27 58.06 13.49
CA PHE A 11 47.75 57.02 12.58
C PHE A 11 47.66 55.59 13.17
N ALA A 12 47.65 55.45 14.51
CA ALA A 12 47.55 54.14 15.16
C ALA A 12 46.12 53.61 15.23
N LEU A 13 45.09 54.48 15.24
CA LEU A 13 43.69 54.06 15.27
C LEU A 13 43.15 53.62 13.90
N GLY A 14 43.69 54.16 12.81
CA GLY A 14 43.29 53.80 11.44
C GLY A 14 43.77 52.41 11.00
N LEU A 15 44.91 51.94 11.52
CA LEU A 15 45.47 50.64 11.17
C LEU A 15 44.72 49.46 11.84
N ILE A 16 44.17 49.68 13.04
CA ILE A 16 43.42 48.64 13.78
C ILE A 16 42.04 48.40 13.16
N VAL A 17 41.40 49.44 12.58
CA VAL A 17 40.12 49.28 11.87
C VAL A 17 40.30 48.60 10.51
N ALA A 18 41.43 48.81 9.83
CA ALA A 18 41.70 48.14 8.54
C ALA A 18 42.00 46.63 8.70
N VAL A 19 42.64 46.19 9.78
CA VAL A 19 42.90 44.76 10.04
C VAL A 19 41.64 44.02 10.52
N ALA A 20 40.71 44.71 11.21
CA ALA A 20 39.43 44.11 11.60
C ALA A 20 38.48 43.89 10.42
N ILE A 21 38.59 44.66 9.33
CA ILE A 21 37.75 44.49 8.14
C ILE A 21 38.26 43.37 7.23
N VAL A 22 39.58 43.09 7.20
CA VAL A 22 40.13 41.99 6.39
C VAL A 22 39.88 40.60 7.01
N LEU A 23 39.60 40.51 8.31
CA LEU A 23 39.22 39.25 8.96
C LEU A 23 37.72 38.89 8.84
N ILE A 24 36.88 39.74 8.23
CA ILE A 24 35.47 39.44 7.96
C ILE A 24 35.26 38.86 6.55
N VAL A 25 36.24 38.99 5.64
CA VAL A 25 36.11 38.56 4.22
C VAL A 25 36.89 37.26 3.93
N GLY A 26 37.31 36.54 4.97
CA GLY A 26 38.17 35.36 4.87
C GLY A 26 37.47 34.02 5.08
N CYS A 27 36.14 33.96 4.92
CA CYS A 27 35.41 32.70 4.87
C CYS A 27 34.34 32.73 3.77
N ASP A 28 34.70 33.27 2.60
CA ASP A 28 34.07 32.88 1.34
C ASP A 28 34.51 31.43 1.03
N GLY A 29 34.06 30.51 1.89
CA GLY A 29 33.81 29.16 1.44
C GLY A 29 32.87 29.33 0.26
N SER A 30 33.27 28.79 -0.88
CA SER A 30 32.43 28.67 -2.06
C SER A 30 31.17 27.89 -1.69
N SER A 31 30.20 28.55 -1.07
CA SER A 31 28.81 28.25 -1.22
C SER A 31 28.46 28.70 -2.64
N GLY A 32 28.90 27.91 -3.62
CA GLY A 32 28.01 27.66 -4.75
C GLY A 32 26.64 27.34 -4.16
N PRO A 33 25.52 27.73 -4.80
CA PRO A 33 24.19 27.52 -4.24
C PRO A 33 24.17 26.10 -3.70
N VAL A 34 24.15 25.97 -2.36
CA VAL A 34 23.83 24.71 -1.74
C VAL A 34 22.42 24.54 -2.24
N ASP A 35 22.22 23.67 -3.22
CA ASP A 35 20.89 23.22 -3.54
C ASP A 35 20.43 22.60 -2.21
N PRO A 36 19.59 23.29 -1.40
CA PRO A 36 19.24 22.79 -0.07
C PRO A 36 18.39 21.51 -0.19
N PHE A 37 18.07 21.13 -1.43
CA PHE A 37 17.26 20.03 -1.87
C PHE A 37 17.99 19.26 -2.97
N ASN A 38 19.23 18.83 -2.73
CA ASN A 38 19.67 17.60 -3.39
C ASN A 38 18.71 16.50 -2.90
N ASN A 39 17.62 16.32 -3.65
CA ASN A 39 16.45 15.51 -3.33
C ASN A 39 16.79 14.03 -3.48
N ASP A 40 17.84 13.56 -2.82
CA ASP A 40 18.26 12.15 -2.82
C ASP A 40 17.38 11.31 -1.86
N TYR A 41 16.16 11.78 -1.57
CA TYR A 41 15.20 11.03 -0.78
C TYR A 41 14.15 10.47 -1.72
N GLU A 42 14.21 9.16 -1.90
CA GLU A 42 13.17 8.38 -2.54
C GLU A 42 12.32 7.76 -1.46
N TYR A 43 11.02 8.05 -1.49
CA TYR A 43 10.04 7.43 -0.61
C TYR A 43 9.36 6.28 -1.35
N GLN A 44 9.15 5.18 -0.65
CA GLN A 44 8.33 4.07 -1.13
C GLN A 44 7.14 3.88 -0.20
N LEU A 45 5.93 4.02 -0.74
CA LEU A 45 4.68 3.76 -0.03
C LEU A 45 4.10 2.43 -0.50
N GLY A 46 3.86 1.53 0.43
CA GLY A 46 3.00 0.36 0.25
C GLY A 46 1.73 0.56 1.05
N GLY A 47 0.56 0.40 0.46
CA GLY A 47 -0.71 0.68 1.11
C GLY A 47 -1.84 -0.21 0.65
N VAL A 48 -2.75 -0.52 1.58
CA VAL A 48 -3.99 -1.22 1.25
C VAL A 48 -5.12 -0.86 2.20
N LEU A 49 -6.30 -0.68 1.62
CA LEU A 49 -7.55 -0.59 2.36
C LEU A 49 -8.40 -1.82 2.06
N ILE A 50 -9.08 -2.35 3.07
CA ILE A 50 -9.81 -3.60 2.97
C ILE A 50 -11.19 -3.41 3.57
N LYS A 51 -12.24 -3.73 2.79
CA LYS A 51 -13.60 -3.99 3.29
C LYS A 51 -13.82 -5.51 3.26
N ASP A 52 -13.66 -6.16 4.42
CA ASP A 52 -13.91 -7.60 4.58
C ASP A 52 -15.33 -7.85 5.09
N TYR A 53 -16.26 -8.15 4.17
CA TYR A 53 -17.65 -8.46 4.50
C TYR A 53 -17.83 -9.80 5.21
N ASN A 54 -16.86 -10.73 5.16
CA ASN A 54 -16.96 -12.01 5.86
C ASN A 54 -16.71 -11.86 7.36
N ARG A 55 -15.79 -10.97 7.74
CA ARG A 55 -15.54 -10.59 9.13
C ARG A 55 -16.36 -9.38 9.58
N ASN A 56 -17.07 -8.75 8.66
CA ASN A 56 -17.72 -7.45 8.84
C ASN A 56 -16.74 -6.43 9.44
N ALA A 57 -15.60 -6.23 8.78
CA ALA A 57 -14.55 -5.36 9.26
C ALA A 57 -13.90 -4.56 8.13
N ALA A 58 -13.44 -3.36 8.46
CA ALA A 58 -12.70 -2.48 7.59
C ALA A 58 -11.31 -2.18 8.18
N TYR A 59 -10.29 -2.28 7.34
CA TYR A 59 -8.89 -2.09 7.72
C TYR A 59 -8.21 -1.12 6.77
N ALA A 60 -7.26 -0.37 7.30
CA ALA A 60 -6.28 0.35 6.51
C ALA A 60 -4.88 0.03 7.01
N LEU A 61 -3.98 -0.24 6.06
CA LEU A 61 -2.58 -0.52 6.30
C LEU A 61 -1.72 0.32 5.36
N ALA A 62 -0.61 0.80 5.88
CA ALA A 62 0.40 1.43 5.08
C ALA A 62 1.80 1.13 5.61
N ARG A 63 2.80 1.24 4.76
CA ARG A 63 4.21 1.15 5.07
C ARG A 63 4.91 2.23 4.27
N LEU A 64 5.68 3.06 4.95
CA LEU A 64 6.46 4.12 4.32
C LEU A 64 7.94 3.90 4.58
N GLU A 65 8.70 3.78 3.51
CA GLU A 65 10.16 3.67 3.53
C GLU A 65 10.76 4.93 2.89
N ARG A 66 11.95 5.30 3.34
CA ARG A 66 12.77 6.36 2.77
C ARG A 66 14.17 5.81 2.59
N ASN A 67 14.62 5.71 1.34
CA ASN A 67 15.90 5.10 0.97
C ASN A 67 16.07 3.72 1.63
N ASP A 68 15.11 2.82 1.39
CA ASP A 68 15.05 1.44 1.92
C ASP A 68 14.98 1.31 3.46
N THR A 69 14.69 2.42 4.17
CA THR A 69 14.58 2.42 5.62
C THR A 69 13.18 2.85 6.05
N LEU A 70 12.54 2.07 6.91
CA LEU A 70 11.23 2.39 7.47
C LEU A 70 11.24 3.77 8.16
N VAL A 71 10.29 4.61 7.78
CA VAL A 71 10.04 5.90 8.43
C VAL A 71 9.08 5.65 9.58
N ILE A 72 9.55 5.72 10.83
CA ILE A 72 8.76 5.43 12.05
C ILE A 72 7.98 6.66 12.56
N GLY A 73 8.34 7.87 12.11
CA GLY A 73 7.73 9.13 12.52
C GLY A 73 6.83 9.78 11.47
N ALA A 74 6.40 9.03 10.45
CA ALA A 74 5.48 9.56 9.46
C ALA A 74 4.07 9.64 10.04
N VAL A 75 3.30 10.59 9.54
CA VAL A 75 1.87 10.71 9.77
C VAL A 75 1.20 10.33 8.46
N ILE A 76 0.45 9.23 8.48
CA ILE A 76 -0.35 8.78 7.34
C ILE A 76 -1.81 8.92 7.76
N THR A 77 -2.59 9.67 6.99
CA THR A 77 -4.02 9.83 7.25
C THR A 77 -4.84 9.36 6.06
N ILE A 78 -5.97 8.72 6.33
CA ILE A 78 -6.93 8.26 5.33
C ILE A 78 -8.28 8.87 5.66
N ASP A 79 -8.83 9.66 4.73
CA ASP A 79 -10.09 10.38 4.95
C ASP A 79 -10.10 11.19 6.27
N GLY A 80 -8.92 11.73 6.64
CA GLY A 80 -8.69 12.47 7.88
C GLY A 80 -8.35 11.63 9.12
N ASP A 81 -8.55 10.32 9.11
CA ASP A 81 -8.18 9.42 10.21
C ASP A 81 -6.70 9.07 10.19
N THR A 82 -6.00 9.22 11.32
CA THR A 82 -4.56 8.96 11.40
C THR A 82 -4.28 7.48 11.69
N LEU A 83 -3.47 6.85 10.84
CA LEU A 83 -3.00 5.48 11.07
C LEU A 83 -2.04 5.43 12.26
N THR A 84 -2.17 4.40 13.09
CA THR A 84 -1.30 4.21 14.26
C THR A 84 -0.11 3.31 13.90
N PRO A 85 1.13 3.69 14.24
CA PRO A 85 2.28 2.82 14.05
C PRO A 85 2.12 1.48 14.81
N SER A 86 2.39 0.38 14.12
CA SER A 86 2.36 -1.00 14.64
C SER A 86 3.50 -1.81 14.01
N GLY A 87 4.62 -1.93 14.73
CA GLY A 87 5.81 -2.61 14.24
C GLY A 87 6.39 -1.91 13.00
N SER A 88 6.47 -2.64 11.88
CA SER A 88 6.97 -2.14 10.60
C SER A 88 5.87 -1.56 9.70
N THR A 89 4.65 -1.42 10.21
CA THR A 89 3.47 -0.97 9.45
C THR A 89 2.73 0.10 10.22
N TYR A 90 1.92 0.86 9.51
CA TYR A 90 0.89 1.73 10.05
C TYR A 90 -0.43 1.00 9.89
N PHE A 91 -1.21 0.90 10.97
CA PHE A 91 -2.44 0.13 11.01
C PHE A 91 -3.56 0.95 11.62
N TYR A 92 -4.76 0.79 11.06
CA TYR A 92 -5.98 1.30 11.63
C TYR A 92 -7.13 0.32 11.35
N ALA A 93 -7.78 -0.13 12.42
CA ALA A 93 -9.07 -0.80 12.33
C ALA A 93 -10.14 0.28 12.27
N VAL A 94 -10.72 0.50 11.10
CA VAL A 94 -11.68 1.59 10.86
C VAL A 94 -13.00 1.29 11.56
N GLY A 95 -13.44 0.02 11.53
CA GLY A 95 -14.73 -0.39 12.08
C GLY A 95 -15.36 -1.53 11.30
N PRO A 96 -16.71 -1.62 11.27
CA PRO A 96 -17.44 -2.53 10.39
C PRO A 96 -17.11 -2.31 8.91
N ALA A 97 -17.35 -3.29 8.04
CA ALA A 97 -16.99 -3.17 6.62
C ALA A 97 -17.62 -1.92 5.95
N ASP A 98 -18.86 -1.59 6.30
CA ASP A 98 -19.58 -0.42 5.78
C ASP A 98 -19.16 0.94 6.37
N SER A 99 -18.21 0.97 7.33
CA SER A 99 -17.71 2.24 7.86
C SER A 99 -16.78 2.97 6.89
N LEU A 100 -16.18 2.24 5.94
CA LEU A 100 -15.44 2.84 4.82
C LEU A 100 -16.40 3.07 3.63
N PRO A 101 -16.67 4.34 3.26
CA PRO A 101 -17.48 4.63 2.09
C PRO A 101 -16.77 4.17 0.81
N SER A 102 -17.55 3.75 -0.18
CA SER A 102 -17.04 3.54 -1.54
C SER A 102 -16.87 4.89 -2.24
N GLY A 103 -15.98 4.94 -3.23
CA GLY A 103 -15.65 6.15 -3.98
C GLY A 103 -14.25 6.68 -3.67
N ALA A 104 -13.97 7.89 -4.17
CA ALA A 104 -12.67 8.53 -4.04
C ALA A 104 -12.40 8.95 -2.58
N ILE A 105 -11.18 8.71 -2.13
CA ILE A 105 -10.68 9.12 -0.83
C ILE A 105 -9.21 9.58 -0.94
N ASP A 106 -8.82 10.44 -0.02
CA ASP A 106 -7.48 11.00 0.03
C ASP A 106 -6.63 10.27 1.09
N VAL A 107 -5.42 9.84 0.71
CA VAL A 107 -4.33 9.50 1.63
C VAL A 107 -3.36 10.66 1.68
N SER A 108 -3.21 11.28 2.85
CA SER A 108 -2.11 12.20 3.10
C SER A 108 -0.96 11.46 3.77
N VAL A 109 0.25 11.64 3.22
CA VAL A 109 1.49 11.09 3.77
C VAL A 109 2.40 12.25 4.11
N LYS A 110 2.82 12.32 5.37
CA LYS A 110 3.69 13.38 5.87
C LYS A 110 4.85 12.82 6.67
N ASP A 111 6.08 13.05 6.21
CA ASP A 111 7.27 12.94 7.05
C ASP A 111 7.50 14.27 7.77
N SER A 112 7.81 14.18 9.06
CA SER A 112 8.06 15.23 10.05
C SER A 112 8.70 16.56 9.57
N SER A 113 9.50 16.57 8.51
CA SER A 113 10.17 17.79 8.03
C SER A 113 10.43 17.90 6.52
N ARG A 114 10.17 16.85 5.73
CA ARG A 114 10.79 16.71 4.39
C ARG A 114 9.84 16.32 3.27
N PHE A 115 8.73 15.69 3.61
CA PHE A 115 7.82 15.14 2.62
C PHE A 115 6.39 15.35 3.09
N HIS A 116 5.57 15.85 2.19
CA HIS A 116 4.13 15.93 2.38
C HIS A 116 3.51 15.81 1.01
N ASP A 117 2.69 14.78 0.85
CA ASP A 117 1.94 14.55 -0.37
C ASP A 117 0.54 14.02 -0.04
N THR A 118 -0.38 14.19 -0.98
CA THR A 118 -1.74 13.68 -0.89
C THR A 118 -2.07 12.92 -2.16
N LEU A 119 -2.33 11.62 -2.00
CA LEU A 119 -2.73 10.73 -3.07
C LEU A 119 -4.24 10.55 -3.04
N ALA A 120 -4.88 10.66 -4.20
CA ALA A 120 -6.28 10.28 -4.36
C ALA A 120 -6.35 8.85 -4.92
N PHE A 121 -7.19 8.01 -4.33
CA PHE A 121 -7.48 6.67 -4.83
C PHE A 121 -8.94 6.32 -4.52
N THR A 122 -9.42 5.21 -5.08
CA THR A 122 -10.83 4.88 -5.01
C THR A 122 -11.05 3.57 -4.25
N ILE A 123 -12.12 3.51 -3.45
CA ILE A 123 -12.64 2.27 -2.85
C ILE A 123 -13.77 1.75 -3.74
N PRO A 124 -13.67 0.52 -4.30
CA PRO A 124 -14.73 -0.07 -5.08
C PRO A 124 -16.08 -0.10 -4.36
N GLY A 125 -17.14 -0.12 -5.16
CA GLY A 125 -18.48 -0.44 -4.71
C GLY A 125 -18.60 -1.86 -4.18
N ASN A 126 -19.73 -2.14 -3.53
CA ASN A 126 -20.04 -3.48 -3.06
C ASN A 126 -20.31 -4.43 -4.23
N LEU A 127 -20.01 -5.70 -4.02
CA LEU A 127 -20.28 -6.79 -4.96
C LEU A 127 -20.78 -8.03 -4.23
N SER A 128 -21.37 -8.96 -4.98
CA SER A 128 -21.92 -10.21 -4.45
C SER A 128 -21.73 -11.36 -5.43
N ILE A 129 -21.46 -12.56 -4.91
CA ILE A 129 -21.48 -13.79 -5.71
C ILE A 129 -22.94 -14.12 -6.04
N LEU A 130 -23.23 -14.28 -7.33
CA LEU A 130 -24.54 -14.66 -7.84
C LEU A 130 -24.69 -16.18 -7.89
N SER A 131 -23.64 -16.88 -8.31
CA SER A 131 -23.64 -18.35 -8.37
C SER A 131 -22.23 -18.94 -8.35
N VAL A 132 -22.13 -20.14 -7.79
CA VAL A 132 -20.98 -21.06 -7.92
C VAL A 132 -21.55 -22.37 -8.44
N SER A 133 -20.98 -22.89 -9.53
CA SER A 133 -21.48 -24.09 -10.21
C SER A 133 -20.33 -24.97 -10.69
N PRO A 134 -20.39 -26.31 -10.53
CA PRO A 134 -21.43 -27.02 -9.77
C PRO A 134 -21.26 -26.80 -8.26
N PRO A 135 -22.30 -27.03 -7.43
CA PRO A 135 -22.18 -27.02 -5.98
C PRO A 135 -21.36 -28.20 -5.44
N VAL A 136 -21.30 -29.30 -6.20
CA VAL A 136 -20.46 -30.48 -5.95
C VAL A 136 -19.58 -30.68 -7.18
N LYS A 137 -18.26 -30.54 -7.04
CA LYS A 137 -17.26 -30.76 -8.09
C LYS A 137 -16.83 -32.22 -8.09
N GLY A 138 -17.14 -32.94 -9.16
CA GLY A 138 -16.50 -34.20 -9.51
C GLY A 138 -15.11 -34.01 -10.17
N PRO A 139 -14.42 -35.11 -10.47
CA PRO A 139 -13.06 -35.09 -11.01
C PRO A 139 -12.93 -34.33 -12.34
N SER A 140 -13.93 -34.43 -13.21
CA SER A 140 -13.94 -33.78 -14.53
C SER A 140 -14.68 -32.44 -14.57
N ASP A 141 -15.30 -32.01 -13.46
CA ASP A 141 -16.16 -30.84 -13.45
C ASP A 141 -15.35 -29.55 -13.30
N GLN A 142 -15.60 -28.55 -14.14
CA GLN A 142 -15.03 -27.22 -13.96
C GLN A 142 -15.92 -26.37 -13.05
N VAL A 143 -15.32 -25.72 -12.05
CA VAL A 143 -16.05 -24.77 -11.19
C VAL A 143 -16.08 -23.40 -11.86
N SER A 144 -17.28 -22.91 -12.15
CA SER A 144 -17.54 -21.56 -12.63
C SER A 144 -18.19 -20.72 -11.54
N VAL A 145 -17.83 -19.45 -11.49
CA VAL A 145 -18.37 -18.47 -10.55
C VAL A 145 -18.83 -17.23 -11.31
N ASN A 146 -19.99 -16.70 -10.93
CA ASN A 146 -20.56 -15.44 -11.43
C ASN A 146 -20.81 -14.49 -10.27
N TRP A 147 -20.61 -13.19 -10.49
CA TRP A 147 -20.80 -12.16 -9.48
C TRP A 147 -21.40 -10.88 -10.09
N THR A 148 -21.81 -9.95 -9.24
CA THR A 148 -22.21 -8.59 -9.66
C THR A 148 -20.97 -7.72 -9.84
N GLY A 149 -20.97 -6.80 -10.81
CA GLY A 149 -19.90 -5.82 -10.93
C GLY A 149 -19.83 -4.88 -9.72
N ALA A 150 -18.62 -4.44 -9.37
CA ALA A 150 -18.39 -3.37 -8.40
C ALA A 150 -18.14 -2.05 -9.15
N ALA A 151 -18.82 -0.97 -8.75
CA ALA A 151 -18.49 0.37 -9.24
C ALA A 151 -17.02 0.70 -8.90
N ASP A 152 -16.33 1.40 -9.79
CA ASP A 152 -14.95 1.87 -9.61
C ASP A 152 -13.88 0.79 -9.32
N ALA A 153 -14.19 -0.49 -9.52
CA ALA A 153 -13.17 -1.53 -9.53
C ALA A 153 -12.34 -1.43 -10.81
N ASP A 154 -11.03 -1.67 -10.73
CA ASP A 154 -10.17 -1.86 -11.91
C ASP A 154 -10.21 -3.32 -12.40
N GLY A 155 -10.53 -4.25 -11.50
CA GLY A 155 -10.70 -5.65 -11.79
C GLY A 155 -11.09 -6.45 -10.56
N TYR A 156 -10.90 -7.76 -10.62
CA TYR A 156 -11.22 -8.69 -9.55
C TYR A 156 -10.06 -9.63 -9.23
N ILE A 157 -10.07 -10.20 -8.03
CA ILE A 157 -9.31 -11.38 -7.66
C ILE A 157 -10.33 -12.48 -7.39
N VAL A 158 -10.14 -13.63 -8.01
CA VAL A 158 -10.94 -14.82 -7.74
C VAL A 158 -10.10 -15.75 -6.90
N ALA A 159 -10.63 -16.17 -5.76
CA ALA A 159 -9.91 -17.01 -4.82
C ALA A 159 -10.74 -18.22 -4.37
N ALA A 160 -10.04 -19.32 -4.11
CA ALA A 160 -10.61 -20.56 -3.60
C ALA A 160 -9.71 -21.11 -2.50
N VAL A 161 -10.30 -21.48 -1.37
CA VAL A 161 -9.56 -22.03 -0.24
C VAL A 161 -10.38 -23.07 0.48
N LYS A 162 -9.73 -24.15 0.92
CA LYS A 162 -10.37 -25.16 1.75
C LYS A 162 -10.85 -24.51 3.05
N LYS A 163 -12.07 -24.83 3.50
CA LYS A 163 -12.73 -24.21 4.65
C LYS A 163 -11.82 -24.05 5.87
N ASP A 164 -11.08 -25.10 6.23
CA ASP A 164 -10.22 -25.13 7.42
C ASP A 164 -8.85 -24.45 7.23
N SER A 165 -8.61 -23.86 6.05
CA SER A 165 -7.37 -23.16 5.69
C SER A 165 -7.57 -21.66 5.44
N ALA A 166 -8.81 -21.17 5.55
CA ALA A 166 -9.11 -19.75 5.37
C ALA A 166 -8.36 -18.90 6.41
N TYR A 167 -7.79 -17.78 5.96
CA TYR A 167 -6.97 -16.84 6.74
C TYR A 167 -5.64 -17.41 7.28
N MET A 168 -5.16 -18.49 6.69
CA MET A 168 -3.83 -19.06 6.99
C MET A 168 -2.78 -18.69 5.93
N GLY A 169 -3.11 -17.77 4.99
CA GLY A 169 -2.24 -17.44 3.85
C GLY A 169 -2.14 -18.57 2.81
N LEU A 170 -3.05 -19.53 2.85
CA LEU A 170 -3.12 -20.67 1.93
C LEU A 170 -4.29 -20.50 0.94
N GLY A 171 -4.24 -21.28 -0.14
CA GLY A 171 -5.30 -21.33 -1.14
C GLY A 171 -4.83 -20.90 -2.53
N TYR A 172 -5.78 -20.88 -3.44
CA TYR A 172 -5.61 -20.41 -4.80
C TYR A 172 -6.16 -18.99 -4.93
N SER A 173 -5.47 -18.16 -5.70
CA SER A 173 -5.98 -16.88 -6.16
C SER A 173 -5.45 -16.54 -7.55
N GLN A 174 -6.23 -15.79 -8.32
CA GLN A 174 -5.82 -15.28 -9.62
C GLN A 174 -6.34 -13.86 -9.86
N TRP A 175 -5.55 -13.05 -10.56
CA TRP A 175 -5.99 -11.76 -11.05
C TRP A 175 -6.96 -11.93 -12.23
N VAL A 176 -8.04 -11.16 -12.19
CA VAL A 176 -8.96 -10.93 -13.30
C VAL A 176 -8.90 -9.45 -13.62
N THR A 177 -7.94 -9.08 -14.47
CA THR A 177 -7.67 -7.67 -14.84
C THR A 177 -8.67 -7.10 -15.84
N SER A 178 -9.63 -7.91 -16.29
CA SER A 178 -10.79 -7.46 -17.07
C SER A 178 -11.99 -7.21 -16.16
N GLN A 179 -12.91 -6.35 -16.62
CA GLN A 179 -14.19 -6.09 -15.96
C GLN A 179 -15.22 -7.22 -16.14
N THR A 180 -14.77 -8.45 -16.42
CA THR A 180 -15.65 -9.61 -16.53
C THR A 180 -16.17 -9.98 -15.15
N THR A 181 -17.43 -10.43 -15.09
CA THR A 181 -18.07 -10.83 -13.83
C THR A 181 -18.40 -12.31 -13.78
N SER A 182 -17.62 -13.10 -14.54
CA SER A 182 -17.71 -14.55 -14.60
C SER A 182 -16.35 -15.16 -14.93
N ILE A 183 -15.99 -16.25 -14.27
CA ILE A 183 -14.79 -17.02 -14.62
C ILE A 183 -14.96 -18.50 -14.29
N SER A 184 -14.15 -19.34 -14.94
CA SER A 184 -13.88 -20.69 -14.49
C SER A 184 -12.61 -20.75 -13.66
N ILE A 185 -12.68 -21.37 -12.48
CA ILE A 185 -11.56 -21.57 -11.57
C ILE A 185 -10.73 -22.76 -12.07
N ASN A 186 -9.41 -22.62 -12.08
CA ASN A 186 -8.51 -23.70 -12.48
C ASN A 186 -8.61 -24.87 -11.49
N ASP A 187 -8.57 -26.10 -12.01
CA ASP A 187 -8.62 -27.32 -11.20
C ASP A 187 -7.49 -27.42 -10.18
N SER A 188 -6.34 -26.77 -10.42
CA SER A 188 -5.25 -26.67 -9.45
C SER A 188 -5.65 -26.00 -8.13
N ALA A 189 -6.77 -25.28 -8.09
CA ALA A 189 -7.34 -24.73 -6.87
C ALA A 189 -7.89 -25.81 -5.92
N PHE A 190 -8.17 -27.00 -6.44
CA PHE A 190 -8.88 -28.08 -5.76
C PHE A 190 -8.06 -29.37 -5.65
N THR A 191 -6.77 -29.32 -5.95
CA THR A 191 -5.86 -30.48 -5.88
C THR A 191 -4.84 -30.33 -4.76
N THR A 192 -4.25 -31.44 -4.31
CA THR A 192 -3.13 -31.39 -3.36
C THR A 192 -1.84 -31.04 -4.10
N THR A 193 -1.13 -30.01 -3.65
CA THR A 193 0.13 -29.53 -4.28
C THR A 193 1.34 -30.46 -4.07
N THR A 194 1.16 -31.63 -3.45
CA THR A 194 2.25 -32.52 -3.04
C THR A 194 2.66 -33.47 -4.16
N ILE A 195 3.47 -33.00 -5.12
CA ILE A 195 4.49 -33.73 -5.94
C ILE A 195 4.05 -35.00 -6.73
N GLN A 196 2.90 -35.60 -6.45
CA GLN A 196 2.36 -36.84 -7.02
C GLN A 196 0.97 -36.59 -7.58
N GLY A 197 0.93 -35.96 -8.76
CA GLY A 197 -0.29 -35.88 -9.56
C GLY A 197 -1.33 -34.89 -9.04
N ASP A 198 -2.20 -34.47 -9.95
CA ASP A 198 -3.36 -33.61 -9.69
C ASP A 198 -4.46 -34.40 -8.95
N GLU A 199 -4.14 -35.04 -7.81
CA GLU A 199 -5.15 -35.73 -7.01
C GLU A 199 -6.12 -34.69 -6.41
N PRO A 200 -7.44 -34.88 -6.59
CA PRO A 200 -8.45 -34.06 -5.94
C PRO A 200 -8.20 -34.01 -4.44
N ASN A 201 -8.38 -32.83 -3.84
CA ASN A 201 -8.30 -32.62 -2.40
C ASN A 201 -9.72 -32.46 -1.86
N PRO A 202 -10.38 -33.54 -1.40
CA PRO A 202 -11.81 -33.48 -1.11
C PRO A 202 -12.12 -32.60 0.10
N GLY A 203 -13.31 -32.02 0.10
CA GLY A 203 -13.84 -31.22 1.20
C GLY A 203 -14.57 -29.97 0.71
N ILE A 204 -14.97 -29.14 1.66
CA ILE A 204 -15.68 -27.89 1.38
C ILE A 204 -14.66 -26.78 1.11
N TYR A 205 -14.82 -26.10 -0.01
CA TYR A 205 -14.05 -24.93 -0.40
C TYR A 205 -14.93 -23.68 -0.32
N TYR A 206 -14.33 -22.60 0.16
CA TYR A 206 -14.88 -21.26 0.11
C TYR A 206 -14.36 -20.54 -1.13
N ILE A 207 -15.28 -19.97 -1.89
CA ILE A 207 -15.00 -19.16 -3.08
C ILE A 207 -15.22 -17.70 -2.73
N TYR A 208 -14.21 -16.89 -2.96
CA TYR A 208 -14.25 -15.45 -2.71
C TYR A 208 -14.02 -14.68 -4.01
N ILE A 209 -14.69 -13.53 -4.11
CA ILE A 209 -14.37 -12.51 -5.11
C ILE A 209 -13.94 -11.25 -4.37
N TYR A 210 -12.80 -10.70 -4.76
CA TYR A 210 -12.31 -9.43 -4.26
C TYR A 210 -12.36 -8.41 -5.41
N ALA A 211 -13.17 -7.36 -5.31
CA ALA A 211 -13.00 -6.20 -6.20
C ALA A 211 -11.78 -5.40 -5.72
N TYR A 212 -10.95 -4.96 -6.65
CA TYR A 212 -9.82 -4.09 -6.32
C TYR A 212 -9.83 -2.81 -7.15
N ASN A 213 -9.25 -1.75 -6.60
CA ASN A 213 -8.86 -0.53 -7.33
C ASN A 213 -7.42 -0.19 -6.97
N GLY A 214 -6.66 0.32 -7.93
CA GLY A 214 -5.23 0.54 -7.80
C GLY A 214 -4.45 -0.78 -7.69
N VAL A 215 -3.35 -0.73 -6.95
CA VAL A 215 -2.42 -1.84 -6.79
C VAL A 215 -2.20 -2.07 -5.30
N PRO A 216 -3.03 -2.89 -4.64
CA PRO A 216 -2.88 -3.13 -3.20
C PRO A 216 -1.57 -3.89 -2.90
N ASP A 217 -0.86 -3.50 -1.84
CA ASP A 217 0.40 -4.16 -1.43
C ASP A 217 0.11 -5.58 -0.88
N SER A 218 0.47 -6.59 -1.67
CA SER A 218 0.32 -8.02 -1.36
C SER A 218 1.05 -8.46 -0.10
N THR A 219 2.13 -7.80 0.28
CA THR A 219 2.90 -8.14 1.48
C THR A 219 2.14 -7.79 2.76
N LEU A 220 1.23 -6.81 2.70
CA LEU A 220 0.39 -6.37 3.81
C LEU A 220 -0.90 -7.19 3.98
N LEU A 221 -1.25 -8.01 2.98
CA LEU A 221 -2.57 -8.66 2.88
C LEU A 221 -2.66 -10.07 3.45
N SER A 222 -1.53 -10.77 3.54
CA SER A 222 -1.48 -12.22 3.81
C SER A 222 -2.20 -12.68 5.09
N ALA A 223 -2.27 -11.83 6.12
CA ALA A 223 -2.91 -12.14 7.40
C ALA A 223 -4.37 -11.65 7.51
N LEU A 224 -4.83 -10.83 6.56
CA LEU A 224 -6.11 -10.12 6.67
C LEU A 224 -7.18 -10.66 5.73
N LEU A 225 -6.78 -11.27 4.62
CA LEU A 225 -7.69 -11.87 3.66
C LEU A 225 -7.83 -13.39 3.87
N PRO A 226 -8.96 -13.98 3.45
CA PRO A 226 -9.17 -15.43 3.54
C PRO A 226 -8.12 -16.26 2.80
N THR A 227 -7.51 -15.70 1.76
CA THR A 227 -6.48 -16.34 0.93
C THR A 227 -5.31 -15.40 0.74
N SER A 228 -4.15 -15.95 0.37
CA SER A 228 -3.12 -15.13 -0.25
C SER A 228 -3.66 -14.49 -1.54
N ILE A 229 -3.21 -13.28 -1.84
CA ILE A 229 -3.45 -12.69 -3.15
C ILE A 229 -2.33 -13.10 -4.12
N PRO A 230 -2.54 -13.01 -5.43
CA PRO A 230 -1.50 -13.36 -6.39
C PRO A 230 -0.32 -12.37 -6.30
N ASN A 231 0.76 -12.67 -7.03
CA ASN A 231 1.93 -11.80 -7.05
C ASN A 231 1.57 -10.35 -7.39
N GLN A 232 2.32 -9.43 -6.78
CA GLN A 232 2.20 -7.99 -6.91
C GLN A 232 2.10 -7.55 -8.38
N LEU A 233 1.17 -6.63 -8.68
CA LEU A 233 1.13 -5.91 -9.95
C LEU A 233 2.17 -4.78 -9.93
N ASP A 234 2.49 -4.21 -11.09
CA ASP A 234 3.42 -3.08 -11.18
C ASP A 234 2.96 -1.89 -10.35
N ASP A 235 3.92 -1.13 -9.81
CA ASP A 235 3.70 0.07 -9.02
C ASP A 235 2.75 1.07 -9.72
N ASN A 236 1.83 1.66 -8.94
CA ASN A 236 0.85 2.64 -9.44
C ASN A 236 1.05 4.05 -8.88
N ILE A 237 2.06 4.25 -8.02
CA ILE A 237 2.47 5.57 -7.55
C ILE A 237 3.76 5.94 -8.29
N THR A 238 3.71 7.05 -9.02
CA THR A 238 4.84 7.57 -9.80
C THR A 238 4.91 9.09 -9.63
N GLU A 239 5.19 9.54 -8.42
CA GLU A 239 5.36 10.95 -8.09
C GLU A 239 6.85 11.30 -7.98
N LYS A 240 7.17 12.61 -8.04
CA LYS A 240 8.56 13.08 -8.12
C LYS A 240 9.51 12.44 -7.08
N ASN A 241 9.03 12.25 -5.84
CA ASN A 241 9.82 11.71 -4.73
C ASN A 241 9.12 10.53 -4.03
N LEU A 242 8.01 10.03 -4.58
CA LEU A 242 7.22 8.97 -3.96
C LEU A 242 6.85 7.94 -5.02
N ASN A 243 7.25 6.69 -4.78
CA ASN A 243 6.93 5.53 -5.61
C ASN A 243 6.21 4.46 -4.78
N GLY A 244 5.71 3.42 -5.43
CA GLY A 244 5.20 2.23 -4.77
C GLY A 244 3.77 1.86 -5.16
N THR A 245 3.08 1.24 -4.20
CA THR A 245 1.79 0.58 -4.41
C THR A 245 0.77 1.08 -3.42
N ILE A 246 -0.39 1.49 -3.91
CA ILE A 246 -1.56 1.71 -3.07
C ILE A 246 -2.81 1.20 -3.78
N GLY A 247 -3.68 0.54 -3.02
CA GLY A 247 -4.95 0.10 -3.55
C GLY A 247 -5.96 -0.17 -2.46
N SER A 248 -7.12 -0.62 -2.90
CA SER A 248 -8.21 -1.01 -2.03
C SER A 248 -8.80 -2.34 -2.48
N ILE A 249 -9.38 -3.07 -1.53
CA ILE A 249 -10.00 -4.37 -1.73
C ILE A 249 -11.36 -4.37 -1.06
N VAL A 250 -12.38 -4.86 -1.77
CA VAL A 250 -13.71 -5.13 -1.24
C VAL A 250 -14.04 -6.59 -1.47
N THR A 251 -14.31 -7.34 -0.40
CA THR A 251 -14.58 -8.79 -0.50
C THR A 251 -16.07 -9.08 -0.57
N THR A 252 -16.47 -10.12 -1.30
CA THR A 252 -17.83 -10.68 -1.14
C THR A 252 -17.97 -11.49 0.15
N LEU A 253 -19.20 -11.80 0.55
CA LEU A 253 -19.47 -13.04 1.27
C LEU A 253 -19.08 -14.25 0.40
N PHE A 254 -18.59 -15.33 1.01
CA PHE A 254 -18.14 -16.50 0.26
C PHE A 254 -19.29 -17.31 -0.36
N GLY A 255 -19.01 -17.90 -1.51
CA GLY A 255 -19.73 -19.05 -2.05
C GLY A 255 -19.09 -20.37 -1.58
N THR A 256 -19.76 -21.49 -1.83
CA THR A 256 -19.26 -22.81 -1.43
C THR A 256 -19.27 -23.79 -2.60
N VAL A 257 -18.25 -24.65 -2.66
CA VAL A 257 -18.26 -25.86 -3.48
C VAL A 257 -17.71 -27.03 -2.67
N GLU A 258 -18.36 -28.18 -2.78
CA GLU A 258 -17.86 -29.44 -2.22
C GLU A 258 -17.07 -30.19 -3.28
N VAL A 259 -15.82 -30.52 -3.00
CA VAL A 259 -14.97 -31.35 -3.86
C VAL A 259 -15.05 -32.78 -3.34
N VAL A 260 -15.36 -33.74 -4.22
CA VAL A 260 -15.43 -35.16 -3.88
C VAL A 260 -14.25 -35.92 -4.50
N ALA A 261 -13.78 -36.96 -3.82
CA ALA A 261 -12.89 -37.97 -4.43
C ALA A 261 -13.71 -38.94 -5.28
N GLU A 262 -13.04 -39.60 -6.23
CA GLU A 262 -13.59 -40.79 -6.93
C GLU A 262 -13.87 -41.96 -5.98
#